data_AF-A0A7V1BVG3-F1
#
_entry.id   AF-A0A7V1BVG3-F1
#
_cell.length_a   1.000
_cell.length_b   1.000
_cell.length_c   1.000
_cell.angle_alpha   90.00
_cell.angle_beta   90.00
_cell.angle_gamma   90.00
#
_symmetry.space_group_name_H-M   'P 1'
#
loop_
_entity.id
_entity.type
_entity.pdbx_description
1 polymer ?
#
loop_
_entity_poly.entity_id
_entity_poly.type
_entity_poly.pdbx_seq_one_letter_code
_entity_poly.pdbx_strand_id
1 'polypeptide(L)'
;MQISEDTALQCSKVWEQITRAVVLIITAVVLTSCKETPVKYYVCDTDKENCEVVAKFDTLWACERYKIFASAYCDSESMPGKIICDTAEESVDITSYCEKKTSDKK
;
A
#
# COMPACT_ATOMS: atom_id res chain seq x y z
N MET A 1 -36.20 52.63 9.02
CA MET A 1 -35.77 51.33 9.58
C MET A 1 -34.85 50.70 8.53
N GLN A 2 -33.54 50.99 8.61
CA GLN A 2 -32.51 50.54 7.67
C GLN A 2 -31.79 49.34 8.28
N ILE A 3 -32.30 48.13 8.07
CA ILE A 3 -31.64 46.88 8.46
C ILE A 3 -32.01 45.84 7.39
N SER A 4 -31.29 45.77 6.26
CA SER A 4 -31.41 44.61 5.36
C SER A 4 -30.30 44.41 4.34
N GLU A 5 -29.42 45.38 4.08
CA GLU A 5 -28.40 45.22 3.00
C GLU A 5 -27.02 44.77 3.49
N ASP A 6 -26.64 45.06 4.75
CA ASP A 6 -25.32 44.68 5.28
C ASP A 6 -25.21 43.19 5.67
N THR A 7 -26.34 42.54 5.96
CA THR A 7 -26.36 41.13 6.43
C THR A 7 -26.07 40.14 5.30
N ALA A 8 -26.48 40.45 4.07
CA ALA A 8 -26.26 39.58 2.91
C ALA A 8 -24.79 39.59 2.44
N LEU A 9 -24.12 40.75 2.55
CA LEU A 9 -22.73 40.89 2.11
C LEU A 9 -21.76 40.18 3.06
N GLN A 10 -22.06 40.11 4.37
CA GLN A 10 -21.24 39.38 5.34
C GLN A 10 -21.30 37.84 5.16
N CYS A 11 -22.42 37.28 4.73
CA CYS A 11 -22.55 35.83 4.52
C CYS A 11 -21.67 35.29 3.37
N SER A 12 -21.48 36.06 2.29
CA SER A 12 -20.72 35.62 1.11
C SER A 12 -19.22 35.39 1.41
N LYS A 13 -18.60 36.29 2.19
CA LYS A 13 -17.19 36.17 2.61
C LYS A 13 -16.97 35.06 3.62
N VAL A 14 -17.93 34.85 4.53
CA VAL A 14 -17.88 33.77 5.52
C VAL A 14 -17.98 32.41 4.82
N TRP A 15 -18.84 32.29 3.80
CA TRP A 15 -18.97 31.06 3.03
C TRP A 15 -17.68 30.70 2.28
N GLU A 16 -17.02 31.69 1.64
CA GLU A 16 -15.74 31.46 0.95
C GLU A 16 -14.64 30.98 1.91
N GLN A 17 -14.55 31.59 3.11
CA GLN A 17 -13.60 31.18 4.16
C GLN A 17 -13.89 29.77 4.69
N ILE A 18 -15.16 29.42 4.90
CA ILE A 18 -15.55 28.07 5.32
C ILE A 18 -15.19 27.05 4.25
N THR A 19 -15.50 27.31 2.98
CA THR A 19 -15.13 26.39 1.89
C THR A 19 -13.63 26.19 1.77
N ARG A 20 -12.82 27.25 1.92
CA ARG A 20 -11.36 27.13 1.91
C ARG A 20 -10.85 26.31 3.09
N ALA A 21 -11.38 26.53 4.29
CA ALA A 21 -11.00 25.75 5.47
C ALA A 21 -11.35 24.26 5.32
N VAL A 22 -12.55 23.95 4.82
CA VAL A 22 -12.99 22.57 4.58
C VAL A 22 -12.12 21.87 3.53
N VAL A 23 -11.78 22.54 2.43
CA VAL A 23 -10.88 21.98 1.40
C VAL A 23 -9.48 21.71 1.99
N LEU A 24 -8.93 22.65 2.76
CA LEU A 24 -7.62 22.46 3.41
C LEU A 24 -7.64 21.27 4.38
N ILE A 25 -8.70 21.15 5.20
CA ILE A 25 -8.85 20.02 6.13
C ILE A 25 -8.93 18.69 5.37
N ILE A 26 -9.75 18.60 4.30
CA ILE A 26 -9.88 17.37 3.51
C ILE A 26 -8.54 16.98 2.86
N THR A 27 -7.81 17.95 2.27
CA THR A 27 -6.50 17.68 1.66
C THR A 27 -5.44 17.23 2.68
N ALA A 28 -5.45 17.81 3.89
CA ALA A 28 -4.52 17.42 4.95
C ALA A 28 -4.78 15.98 5.43
N VAL A 29 -6.04 15.55 5.56
CA VAL A 29 -6.39 14.19 5.99
C VAL A 29 -5.90 13.15 4.98
N VAL A 30 -6.06 13.38 3.68
CA VAL A 30 -5.63 12.44 2.63
C VAL A 30 -4.10 12.25 2.61
N LEU A 31 -3.33 13.32 2.86
CA LEU A 31 -1.87 13.27 2.82
C LEU A 31 -1.22 12.50 3.99
N THR A 32 -1.93 12.28 5.10
CA THR A 32 -1.38 11.60 6.29
C THR A 32 -1.44 10.07 6.23
N SER A 33 -2.02 9.48 5.17
CA SER A 33 -2.30 8.03 5.10
C SER A 33 -1.24 7.18 4.39
N CYS A 34 -0.11 7.73 3.96
CA CYS A 34 1.01 6.94 3.43
C CYS A 34 1.80 6.29 4.59
N LYS A 35 1.24 5.25 5.21
CA LYS A 35 1.96 4.42 6.18
C LYS A 35 3.06 3.64 5.45
N GLU A 36 4.28 3.73 5.96
CA GLU A 36 5.36 2.83 5.54
C GLU A 36 4.99 1.38 5.92
N THR A 37 5.00 0.50 4.93
CA THR A 37 4.83 -0.95 5.13
C THR A 37 6.10 -1.52 5.79
N PRO A 38 6.03 -2.08 7.01
CA PRO A 38 7.19 -2.49 7.78
C PRO A 38 7.84 -3.79 7.29
N VAL A 39 7.17 -4.56 6.43
CA VAL A 39 7.68 -5.85 5.94
C VAL A 39 7.99 -5.75 4.45
N LYS A 40 9.13 -6.30 4.05
CA LYS A 40 9.59 -6.39 2.67
C LYS A 40 9.78 -7.86 2.29
N TYR A 41 9.37 -8.19 1.07
CA TYR A 41 9.65 -9.49 0.46
C TYR A 41 10.81 -9.34 -0.53
N TYR A 42 11.85 -10.13 -0.32
CA TYR A 42 13.04 -10.15 -1.16
C TYR A 42 13.10 -11.41 -1.99
N VAL A 43 13.52 -11.24 -3.24
CA VAL A 43 13.87 -12.33 -4.15
C VAL A 43 15.34 -12.16 -4.50
N CYS A 44 16.12 -13.23 -4.34
CA CYS A 44 17.54 -13.23 -4.62
C CYS A 44 17.87 -14.15 -5.78
N ASP A 45 18.92 -13.79 -6.52
CA ASP A 45 19.55 -14.70 -7.47
C ASP A 45 20.16 -15.92 -6.76
N THR A 46 20.50 -16.95 -7.53
CA THR A 46 20.98 -18.27 -7.08
C THR A 46 22.13 -18.19 -6.06
N ASP A 47 22.98 -17.16 -6.19
CA ASP A 47 24.16 -16.97 -5.33
C ASP A 47 23.91 -16.07 -4.10
N LYS A 48 22.67 -15.59 -3.89
CA LYS A 48 22.26 -14.72 -2.78
C LYS A 48 22.99 -13.37 -2.67
N GLU A 49 23.82 -13.01 -3.65
CA GLU A 49 24.59 -11.76 -3.63
C GLU A 49 23.73 -10.55 -4.00
N ASN A 50 22.73 -10.74 -4.86
CA ASN A 50 21.82 -9.69 -5.30
C ASN A 50 20.39 -10.06 -4.91
N CYS A 51 19.80 -9.27 -4.01
CA CYS A 51 18.42 -9.44 -3.54
C CYS A 51 17.62 -8.15 -3.77
N GLU A 52 16.48 -8.26 -4.43
CA GLU A 52 15.61 -7.13 -4.74
C GLU A 52 14.31 -7.17 -3.95
N VAL A 53 13.81 -5.99 -3.55
CA VAL A 53 12.50 -5.86 -2.91
C VAL A 53 11.43 -5.89 -4.00
N VAL A 54 10.70 -6.98 -4.10
CA VAL A 54 9.65 -7.14 -5.13
C VAL A 54 8.26 -6.75 -4.60
N ALA A 55 8.05 -6.82 -3.28
CA ALA A 55 6.78 -6.46 -2.66
C ALA A 55 6.96 -5.97 -1.21
N LYS A 56 5.97 -5.24 -0.69
CA LYS A 56 5.94 -4.77 0.69
C LYS A 56 4.58 -5.03 1.33
N PHE A 57 4.59 -5.32 2.63
CA PHE A 57 3.42 -5.77 3.37
C PHE A 57 3.33 -5.10 4.75
N ASP A 58 2.10 -4.99 5.25
CA ASP A 58 1.82 -4.49 6.59
C ASP A 58 2.20 -5.50 7.69
N THR A 59 2.14 -6.79 7.37
CA THR A 59 2.37 -7.87 8.32
C THR A 59 3.27 -8.95 7.76
N LEU A 60 4.00 -9.64 8.65
CA LEU A 60 4.84 -10.76 8.26
C LEU A 60 4.00 -11.90 7.69
N TRP A 61 2.82 -12.14 8.28
CA TRP A 61 1.87 -13.15 7.82
C TRP A 61 1.43 -12.93 6.36
N ALA A 62 1.14 -11.68 5.97
CA ALA A 62 0.78 -11.36 4.58
C ALA A 62 1.95 -11.62 3.62
N CYS A 63 3.18 -11.28 4.04
CA CYS A 63 4.39 -11.56 3.26
C CYS A 63 4.62 -13.07 3.09
N GLU A 64 4.54 -13.85 4.17
CA GLU A 64 4.74 -15.31 4.12
C GLU A 64 3.68 -16.00 3.25
N ARG A 65 2.42 -15.54 3.30
CA ARG A 65 1.39 -16.03 2.38
C ARG A 65 1.72 -15.71 0.94
N TYR A 66 2.16 -14.48 0.66
CA TYR A 66 2.57 -14.08 -0.69
C TYR A 66 3.74 -14.92 -1.20
N LYS A 67 4.74 -15.18 -0.34
CA LYS A 67 5.90 -16.03 -0.68
C LYS A 67 5.47 -17.40 -1.21
N ILE A 68 4.50 -18.05 -0.56
CA ILE A 68 3.96 -19.35 -1.02
C ILE A 68 3.38 -19.25 -2.43
N PHE A 69 2.59 -18.20 -2.72
CA PHE A 69 2.02 -17.98 -4.04
C PHE A 69 3.09 -17.62 -5.08
N ALA A 70 4.08 -16.82 -4.70
CA ALA A 70 5.18 -16.43 -5.58
C ALA A 70 6.08 -17.61 -5.96
N SER A 71 6.17 -18.63 -5.10
CA SER A 71 6.88 -19.89 -5.37
C SER A 71 6.03 -20.94 -6.11
N ALA A 72 4.74 -20.69 -6.31
CA ALA A 72 3.86 -21.65 -6.97
C ALA A 72 3.87 -21.45 -8.49
N TYR A 73 3.81 -22.56 -9.23
CA TYR A 73 3.54 -22.54 -10.66
C TYR A 73 2.03 -22.43 -10.87
N CYS A 74 1.57 -21.33 -11.45
CA CYS A 74 0.15 -21.09 -11.68
C CYS A 74 -0.20 -21.26 -13.16
N ASP A 75 -1.01 -22.27 -13.48
CA ASP A 75 -1.57 -22.47 -14.81
C ASP A 75 -2.90 -21.73 -14.93
N SER A 76 -2.97 -20.85 -15.93
CA SER A 76 -4.16 -20.07 -16.28
C SER A 76 -4.87 -20.59 -17.55
N GLU A 77 -4.27 -21.53 -18.26
CA GLU A 77 -4.77 -22.07 -19.53
C GLU A 77 -5.59 -23.34 -19.33
N SER A 78 -5.20 -24.21 -18.37
CA SER A 78 -5.87 -25.50 -18.16
C SER A 78 -7.34 -25.41 -17.75
N MET A 79 -7.78 -24.33 -17.11
CA MET A 79 -9.18 -24.13 -16.72
C MET A 79 -9.63 -22.68 -16.91
N PRO A 80 -10.43 -22.35 -17.95
CA PRO A 80 -10.89 -20.99 -18.16
C PRO A 80 -11.71 -20.48 -16.96
N GLY A 81 -11.28 -19.35 -16.41
CA GLY A 81 -11.88 -18.71 -15.23
C GLY A 81 -11.32 -19.18 -13.88
N LYS A 82 -10.30 -20.04 -13.87
CA LYS A 82 -9.60 -20.48 -12.65
C LYS A 82 -8.09 -20.36 -12.84
N ILE A 83 -7.39 -20.02 -11.75
CA ILE A 83 -5.94 -20.11 -11.67
C ILE A 83 -5.64 -21.29 -10.74
N ILE A 84 -4.97 -22.32 -11.26
CA ILE A 84 -4.54 -23.47 -10.46
C ILE A 84 -3.05 -23.28 -10.18
N CYS A 85 -2.70 -23.14 -8.91
CA CYS A 85 -1.32 -22.99 -8.48
C CYS A 85 -0.87 -24.27 -7.78
N ASP A 86 0.10 -24.96 -8.38
CA ASP A 86 0.78 -26.09 -7.76
C ASP A 86 2.15 -25.64 -7.26
N THR A 87 2.51 -26.07 -6.05
CA THR A 87 3.88 -25.93 -5.55
C THR A 87 4.71 -27.02 -6.21
N ALA A 88 5.46 -26.68 -7.26
CA ALA A 88 6.37 -27.61 -7.90
C ALA A 88 7.35 -28.16 -6.85
N GLU A 89 7.45 -29.49 -6.70
CA GLU A 89 8.42 -30.13 -5.81
C GLU A 89 9.88 -29.81 -6.22
N GLU A 90 10.08 -29.37 -7.47
CA GLU A 90 11.33 -28.86 -8.03
C GLU A 90 11.20 -27.36 -8.35
N SER A 91 11.03 -26.53 -7.33
CA SER A 91 11.16 -25.07 -7.51
C SER A 91 12.61 -24.71 -7.84
N VAL A 92 12.82 -24.01 -8.95
CA VAL A 92 14.06 -23.30 -9.32
C VAL A 92 14.71 -22.69 -8.08
N ASP A 93 16.04 -22.79 -7.92
CA ASP A 93 16.85 -22.31 -6.78
C ASP A 93 16.77 -20.77 -6.56
N ILE A 94 15.57 -20.25 -6.36
CA ILE A 94 15.29 -18.84 -6.11
C ILE A 94 15.19 -18.70 -4.60
N THR A 95 16.23 -18.15 -3.98
CA THR A 95 16.19 -17.87 -2.55
C THR A 95 15.31 -16.65 -2.31
N SER A 96 14.20 -16.80 -1.56
CA SER A 96 13.32 -15.68 -1.20
C SER A 96 12.97 -15.67 0.29
N TYR A 97 12.83 -14.46 0.87
CA TYR A 97 12.55 -14.29 2.30
C TYR A 97 11.78 -13.01 2.61
N CYS A 98 11.09 -13.03 3.76
CA CYS A 98 10.39 -11.90 4.33
C CYS A 98 11.22 -11.28 5.46
N GLU A 99 11.39 -9.97 5.43
CA GLU A 99 12.10 -9.24 6.48
C GLU A 99 11.23 -8.10 6.99
N LYS A 100 11.07 -8.02 8.31
CA LYS A 100 10.50 -6.86 8.98
C LYS A 100 11.63 -5.89 9.27
N LYS A 101 11.50 -4.62 8.86
CA LYS A 101 12.37 -3.57 9.40
C LYS A 101 12.14 -3.51 10.92
N THR A 102 13.06 -4.07 11.69
CA THR A 102 13.23 -3.65 13.08
C THR A 102 13.76 -2.23 13.00
N SER A 103 12.99 -1.25 13.46
CA SER A 103 13.57 0.06 13.74
C SER A 103 14.74 -0.17 14.69
N ASP A 104 15.96 0.01 14.20
CA ASP A 104 17.15 0.12 15.04
C ASP A 104 16.88 1.26 16.02
N LYS A 105 16.49 0.90 17.25
CA LYS A 105 16.62 1.81 18.39
C LYS A 105 18.11 1.90 18.65
N LYS A 106 18.75 2.92 18.06
CA LYS A 106 20.05 3.42 18.51
C LYS A 106 19.84 4.51 19.54
#